data_AF-A0A1V4TN24-F1
#
_entry.id   AF-A0A1V4TN24-F1
#
_cell.length_a   1.000
_cell.length_b   1.000
_cell.length_c   1.000
_cell.angle_alpha   90.00
_cell.angle_beta   90.00
_cell.angle_gamma   90.00
#
_symmetry.space_group_name_H-M   'P 1'
#
loop_
_entity.id
_entity.type
_entity.pdbx_description
1 polymer ?
#
loop_
_entity_poly.entity_id
_entity_poly.type
_entity_poly.pdbx_seq_one_letter_code
_entity_poly.pdbx_strand_id
1 'polypeptide(L)'
;MKQGLNNALIISYSLFLIILLIYISSNPFYVPLILLFLFGIITGFFEFREYYNKISYSIALVVLLVVMWAVTIQFSSSINMLYYIETGIISLLIIGYYIYTIKTWKNNENALKPYNKALTVNPNDTTALNNKGVELTSQKKYERAMECFDKVLELDPEDVAAWYNESILLKKEKKDQKSKNYLDKALELDPRLERIKNSGELLLKK
;
A
#
# COMPACT_ATOMS: atom_id res chain seq x y z
N MET A 1 0.13 33.37 62.09
CA MET A 1 0.03 34.04 60.77
C MET A 1 0.47 33.16 59.60
N LYS A 2 1.66 32.55 59.60
CA LYS A 2 2.13 31.67 58.48
C LYS A 2 1.21 30.48 58.15
N GLN A 3 0.62 29.83 59.16
CA GLN A 3 -0.25 28.66 58.94
C GLN A 3 -1.61 29.01 58.33
N GLY A 4 -2.16 30.19 58.65
CA GLY A 4 -3.39 30.70 58.04
C GLY A 4 -3.20 31.10 56.57
N LEU A 5 -2.03 31.67 56.24
CA LEU A 5 -1.68 32.02 54.85
C LEU A 5 -1.54 30.77 53.96
N ASN A 6 -0.93 29.70 54.49
CA ASN A 6 -0.81 28.42 53.77
C ASN A 6 -2.18 27.76 53.53
N ASN A 7 -3.08 27.80 54.50
CA ASN A 7 -4.43 27.24 54.33
C ASN A 7 -5.25 28.05 53.32
N ALA A 8 -5.14 29.38 53.32
CA ALA A 8 -5.80 30.23 52.33
C ALA A 8 -5.28 29.98 50.90
N LEU A 9 -3.96 29.80 50.74
CA LEU A 9 -3.36 29.43 49.46
C LEU A 9 -3.87 28.07 48.99
N ILE A 10 -3.87 27.05 49.83
CA ILE A 10 -4.37 25.70 49.46
C ILE A 10 -5.83 25.73 49.03
N ILE A 11 -6.68 26.49 49.74
CA ILE A 11 -8.10 26.63 49.39
C ILE A 11 -8.25 27.35 48.04
N SER A 12 -7.47 28.41 47.79
CA SER A 12 -7.49 29.13 46.52
C SER A 12 -7.07 28.27 45.32
N TYR A 13 -6.03 27.45 45.48
CA TYR A 13 -5.59 26.49 44.46
C TYR A 13 -6.63 25.40 44.20
N SER A 14 -7.27 24.90 45.26
CA SER A 14 -8.32 23.87 45.15
C SER A 14 -9.54 24.41 44.41
N LEU A 15 -9.95 25.65 44.69
CA LEU A 15 -11.08 26.30 44.01
C LEU A 15 -10.76 26.55 42.53
N PHE A 16 -9.54 27.00 42.23
CA PHE A 16 -9.08 27.21 40.86
C PHE A 16 -9.06 25.91 40.05
N LEU A 17 -8.57 24.82 40.64
CA LEU A 17 -8.60 23.48 40.04
C LEU A 17 -10.02 23.00 39.73
N ILE A 18 -10.97 23.23 40.64
CA ILE A 18 -12.37 22.85 40.44
C ILE A 18 -12.98 23.66 39.28
N ILE A 19 -12.74 24.97 39.21
CA ILE A 19 -13.23 25.82 38.12
C ILE A 19 -12.61 25.41 36.78
N LEU A 20 -11.32 25.10 36.76
CA LEU A 20 -10.62 24.62 35.57
C LEU A 20 -11.18 23.27 35.09
N LEU A 21 -11.48 22.35 36.02
CA LEU A 21 -12.11 21.06 35.71
C LEU A 21 -13.51 21.23 35.13
N ILE A 22 -14.32 22.15 35.67
CA ILE A 22 -15.66 22.48 35.16
C ILE A 22 -15.56 23.07 33.73
N TYR A 23 -14.61 23.97 33.51
CA TYR A 23 -14.38 24.60 32.20
C TYR A 23 -13.90 23.57 31.15
N ILE A 24 -12.98 22.68 31.53
CA ILE A 24 -12.49 21.58 30.70
C ILE A 24 -13.63 20.61 30.33
N SER A 25 -14.52 20.30 31.28
CA SER A 25 -15.69 19.46 31.02
C SER A 25 -16.66 20.07 30.00
N SER A 26 -16.66 21.40 29.84
CA SER A 26 -17.59 22.11 28.96
C SER A 26 -17.01 22.34 27.55
N ASN A 27 -15.68 22.40 27.39
CA ASN A 27 -15.03 22.62 26.09
C ASN A 27 -13.75 21.76 25.93
N PRO A 28 -13.87 20.51 25.43
CA PRO A 28 -12.78 19.55 25.38
C PRO A 28 -11.67 19.90 24.36
N PHE A 29 -11.93 20.82 23.43
CA PHE A 29 -10.95 21.22 22.41
C PHE A 29 -9.72 21.92 23.01
N TYR A 30 -9.85 22.58 24.17
CA TYR A 30 -8.76 23.32 24.81
C TYR A 30 -7.95 22.49 25.82
N VAL A 31 -8.33 21.22 26.07
CA VAL A 31 -7.64 20.33 27.02
C VAL A 31 -6.14 20.22 26.74
N PRO A 32 -5.67 20.03 25.49
CA PRO A 32 -4.23 19.91 25.21
C PRO A 32 -3.47 21.21 25.51
N LEU A 33 -4.08 22.38 25.26
CA LEU A 33 -3.47 23.68 25.49
C LEU A 33 -3.34 23.99 26.99
N ILE A 34 -4.36 23.61 27.77
CA ILE A 34 -4.36 23.77 29.23
C ILE A 34 -3.36 22.82 29.88
N LEU A 35 -3.23 21.58 29.38
CA LEU A 35 -2.23 20.62 29.85
C LEU A 35 -0.79 21.09 29.55
N LEU A 36 -0.55 21.70 28.37
CA LEU A 36 0.74 22.32 28.06
C LEU A 36 1.06 23.50 28.96
N PHE A 37 0.06 24.32 29.29
CA PHE A 37 0.22 25.45 30.21
C PHE A 37 0.51 24.98 31.65
N LEU A 38 -0.21 23.96 32.14
CA LEU A 38 0.05 23.34 33.45
C LEU A 38 1.41 22.63 33.49
N PHE A 39 1.79 21.95 32.40
CA PHE A 39 3.12 21.34 32.26
C PHE A 39 4.21 22.40 32.28
N GLY A 40 4.01 23.55 31.63
CA GLY A 40 4.90 24.71 31.69
C GLY A 40 5.02 25.30 33.10
N ILE A 41 3.90 25.39 33.84
CA ILE A 41 3.93 25.82 35.25
C ILE A 41 4.70 24.80 36.11
N ILE A 42 4.45 23.50 35.95
CA ILE A 42 5.12 22.45 36.73
C ILE A 42 6.62 22.43 36.42
N THR A 43 7.00 22.45 35.14
CA THR A 43 8.41 22.45 34.71
C THR A 43 9.14 23.75 35.08
N GLY A 44 8.47 24.91 34.96
CA GLY A 44 8.99 26.19 35.45
C GLY A 44 9.10 26.27 36.97
N PHE A 45 8.25 25.55 37.72
CA PHE A 45 8.40 25.37 39.17
C PHE A 45 9.59 24.45 39.51
N PHE A 46 9.91 23.49 38.63
CA PHE A 46 11.02 22.55 38.79
C PHE A 46 12.39 23.20 38.59
N GLU A 47 12.51 24.26 37.79
CA GLU A 47 13.76 25.03 37.68
C GLU A 47 14.10 25.81 38.97
N PHE A 48 13.17 25.94 39.92
CA PHE A 48 13.36 26.85 41.06
C PHE A 48 13.72 26.23 42.41
N ARG A 49 13.75 24.90 42.64
CA ARG A 49 14.17 24.38 43.97
C ARG A 49 14.80 22.98 44.03
N GLU A 50 16.01 22.97 44.57
CA GLU A 50 16.85 21.86 45.02
C GLU A 50 16.38 21.19 46.35
N TYR A 51 15.06 21.05 46.61
CA TYR A 51 14.61 20.72 47.98
C TYR A 51 13.28 19.93 48.11
N TYR A 52 13.14 18.75 47.48
CA TYR A 52 12.02 17.84 47.80
C TYR A 52 12.38 16.33 47.81
N ASN A 53 11.86 15.63 48.82
CA ASN A 53 12.06 14.20 49.11
C ASN A 53 11.37 13.26 48.10
N LYS A 54 11.87 12.02 47.97
CA LYS A 54 11.35 10.92 47.11
C LYS A 54 9.81 10.74 47.12
N ILE A 55 9.13 11.02 48.24
CA ILE A 55 7.67 10.89 48.39
C ILE A 55 6.91 11.86 47.46
N SER A 56 7.45 13.06 47.22
CA SER A 56 6.82 14.06 46.35
C SER A 56 6.81 13.63 44.87
N TYR A 57 7.87 12.95 44.41
CA TYR A 57 7.96 12.43 43.05
C TYR A 57 6.95 11.31 42.79
N SER A 58 6.76 10.41 43.76
CA SER A 58 5.77 9.34 43.65
C SER A 58 4.35 9.89 43.53
N ILE A 59 4.01 10.94 44.27
CA ILE A 59 2.69 11.58 44.20
C ILE A 59 2.49 12.28 42.85
N ALA A 60 3.51 13.03 42.38
CA ALA A 60 3.45 13.70 41.07
C ALA A 60 3.29 12.69 39.92
N LEU A 61 3.99 11.56 39.97
CA LEU A 61 3.88 10.49 38.98
C LEU A 61 2.48 9.85 38.98
N VAL A 62 1.91 9.60 40.17
CA VAL A 62 0.55 9.04 40.29
C VAL A 62 -0.50 10.01 39.75
N VAL A 63 -0.37 11.31 40.04
CA VAL A 63 -1.26 12.33 39.47
C VAL A 63 -1.13 12.38 37.95
N LEU A 64 0.09 12.32 37.42
CA LEU A 64 0.33 12.29 35.98
C LEU A 64 -0.30 11.06 35.32
N LEU A 65 -0.15 9.88 35.93
CA LEU A 65 -0.74 8.63 35.44
C LEU A 65 -2.27 8.64 35.50
N VAL A 66 -2.86 9.22 36.55
CA VAL A 66 -4.33 9.37 36.68
C VAL A 66 -4.86 10.36 35.65
N VAL A 67 -4.15 11.46 35.39
CA VAL A 67 -4.50 12.43 34.35
C VAL A 67 -4.38 11.78 32.96
N MET A 68 -3.31 11.03 32.70
CA MET A 68 -3.16 10.29 31.44
C MET A 68 -4.28 9.26 31.25
N TRP A 69 -4.65 8.52 32.30
CA TRP A 69 -5.75 7.55 32.25
C TRP A 69 -7.11 8.24 32.02
N ALA A 70 -7.40 9.35 32.70
CA ALA A 70 -8.61 10.14 32.49
C ALA A 70 -8.68 10.71 31.07
N VAL A 71 -7.56 11.19 30.53
CA VAL A 71 -7.45 11.64 29.13
C VAL A 71 -7.74 10.49 28.16
N THR A 72 -7.21 9.28 28.40
CA THR A 72 -7.51 8.12 27.54
C THR A 72 -8.98 7.70 27.57
N ILE A 73 -9.66 7.85 28.70
CA ILE A 73 -11.11 7.60 28.82
C ILE A 73 -11.92 8.65 28.04
N GLN A 74 -11.50 9.92 28.09
CA GLN A 74 -12.22 11.01 27.44
C GLN A 74 -12.15 10.96 25.90
N PHE A 75 -11.10 10.33 25.34
CA PHE A 75 -10.94 10.14 23.89
C PHE A 75 -11.57 8.84 23.36
N SER A 76 -12.07 7.93 24.21
CA SER A 76 -12.54 6.60 23.80
C SER A 76 -13.93 6.60 23.14
N SER A 77 -14.71 7.67 23.25
CA SER A 77 -16.13 7.70 22.87
C SER A 77 -16.43 8.38 21.53
N SER A 78 -15.52 9.19 20.96
CA SER A 78 -15.79 9.93 19.71
C SER A 78 -14.83 9.59 18.55
N ILE A 79 -13.55 9.32 18.83
CA ILE A 79 -12.56 9.00 17.78
C ILE A 79 -12.78 7.60 17.21
N ASN A 80 -13.20 6.64 18.05
CA ASN A 80 -13.44 5.27 17.62
C ASN A 80 -14.57 5.17 16.59
N MET A 81 -15.64 5.95 16.72
CA MET A 81 -16.79 5.86 15.80
C MET A 81 -16.45 6.41 14.41
N LEU A 82 -15.70 7.52 14.34
CA LEU A 82 -15.16 8.02 13.08
C LEU A 82 -14.16 7.03 12.45
N TYR A 83 -13.28 6.45 13.27
CA TYR A 83 -12.32 5.44 12.83
C TYR A 83 -13.00 4.18 12.26
N TYR A 84 -14.07 3.69 12.88
CA TYR A 84 -14.86 2.57 12.35
C TYR A 84 -15.57 2.92 11.03
N ILE A 85 -16.03 4.16 10.87
CA ILE A 85 -16.64 4.63 9.62
C ILE A 85 -15.59 4.74 8.50
N GLU A 86 -14.44 5.37 8.78
CA GLU A 86 -13.35 5.53 7.81
C GLU A 86 -12.77 4.18 7.36
N THR A 87 -12.48 3.29 8.30
CA THR A 87 -12.01 1.93 8.00
C THR A 87 -13.06 1.10 7.26
N GLY A 88 -14.34 1.29 7.58
CA GLY A 88 -15.47 0.68 6.87
C GLY A 88 -15.55 1.14 5.41
N ILE A 89 -15.47 2.44 5.14
CA ILE A 89 -15.48 3.00 3.78
C ILE A 89 -14.27 2.50 2.98
N ILE A 90 -13.07 2.52 3.57
CA ILE A 90 -11.84 2.02 2.93
C ILE A 90 -11.99 0.54 2.57
N SER A 91 -12.54 -0.28 3.47
CA SER A 91 -12.77 -1.71 3.21
C SER A 91 -13.71 -1.94 2.02
N LEU A 92 -14.79 -1.16 1.92
CA LEU A 92 -15.76 -1.23 0.81
C LEU A 92 -15.13 -0.80 -0.52
N LEU A 93 -14.28 0.23 -0.51
CA LEU A 93 -13.54 0.68 -1.70
C LEU A 93 -12.56 -0.41 -2.19
N ILE A 94 -11.85 -1.07 -1.28
CA ILE A 94 -10.93 -2.17 -1.61
C ILE A 94 -11.71 -3.35 -2.19
N ILE A 95 -12.83 -3.74 -1.57
CA ILE A 95 -13.70 -4.82 -2.07
C ILE A 95 -14.24 -4.47 -3.45
N GLY A 96 -14.70 -3.23 -3.65
CA GLY A 96 -15.19 -2.74 -4.95
C GLY A 96 -14.12 -2.79 -6.04
N TYR A 97 -12.89 -2.35 -5.73
CA TYR A 97 -11.75 -2.44 -6.64
C TYR A 97 -11.38 -3.89 -6.95
N TYR A 98 -11.42 -4.77 -5.97
CA TYR A 98 -11.16 -6.20 -6.14
C TYR A 98 -12.21 -6.88 -7.05
N ILE A 99 -13.50 -6.55 -6.87
CA ILE A 99 -14.56 -7.07 -7.74
C ILE A 99 -14.42 -6.51 -9.17
N TYR A 100 -14.11 -5.22 -9.31
CA TYR A 100 -13.90 -4.59 -10.61
C TYR A 100 -12.71 -5.21 -11.36
N THR A 101 -11.60 -5.43 -10.68
CA THR A 101 -10.44 -6.14 -11.24
C THR A 101 -10.84 -7.57 -11.62
N ILE A 102 -11.42 -8.38 -10.73
CA ILE A 102 -11.85 -9.75 -11.12
C ILE A 102 -12.78 -9.75 -12.34
N LYS A 103 -13.73 -8.81 -12.42
CA LYS A 103 -14.67 -8.72 -13.56
C LYS A 103 -13.95 -8.38 -14.86
N THR A 104 -13.00 -7.43 -14.83
CA THR A 104 -12.18 -7.09 -16.00
C THR A 104 -11.26 -8.25 -16.41
N TRP A 105 -10.67 -8.95 -15.43
CA TRP A 105 -9.87 -10.15 -15.68
C TRP A 105 -10.68 -11.26 -16.34
N LYS A 106 -11.90 -11.52 -15.86
CA LYS A 106 -12.82 -12.53 -16.42
C LYS A 106 -13.28 -12.19 -17.84
N ASN A 107 -13.47 -10.91 -18.15
CA ASN A 107 -13.82 -10.50 -19.52
C ASN A 107 -12.64 -10.67 -20.50
N ASN A 108 -11.40 -10.51 -20.04
CA ASN A 108 -10.20 -10.73 -20.86
C ASN A 108 -9.96 -12.22 -21.22
N GLU A 109 -10.54 -13.16 -20.47
CA GLU A 109 -10.46 -14.59 -20.79
C GLU A 109 -11.33 -14.98 -21.99
N ASN A 110 -12.30 -14.15 -22.39
CA ASN A 110 -13.16 -14.46 -23.54
C ASN A 110 -12.36 -14.55 -24.85
N ALA A 111 -11.35 -13.71 -25.03
CA ALA A 111 -10.47 -13.75 -26.21
C ALA A 111 -9.61 -15.03 -26.25
N LEU A 112 -9.34 -15.63 -25.09
CA LEU A 112 -8.55 -16.87 -24.97
C LEU A 112 -9.41 -18.13 -25.08
N LYS A 113 -10.75 -18.02 -25.00
CA LYS A 113 -11.67 -19.18 -25.04
C LYS A 113 -11.47 -20.06 -26.28
N PRO A 114 -11.33 -19.54 -27.51
CA PRO A 114 -11.13 -20.37 -28.69
C PRO A 114 -9.83 -21.19 -28.60
N TYR A 115 -8.73 -20.55 -28.19
CA TYR A 115 -7.44 -21.23 -28.05
C TYR A 115 -7.44 -22.24 -26.90
N ASN A 116 -8.06 -21.92 -25.77
CA ASN A 116 -8.19 -22.87 -24.66
C ASN A 116 -9.01 -24.11 -25.05
N LYS A 117 -10.07 -23.95 -25.84
CA LYS A 117 -10.82 -25.08 -26.39
C LYS A 117 -9.96 -25.91 -27.36
N ALA A 118 -9.23 -25.27 -28.27
CA ALA A 118 -8.32 -25.97 -29.18
C ALA A 118 -7.29 -26.80 -28.39
N LEU A 119 -6.69 -26.21 -27.34
CA LEU A 119 -5.71 -26.87 -26.48
C LEU A 119 -6.30 -27.95 -25.58
N THR A 120 -7.61 -27.94 -25.31
CA THR A 120 -8.25 -29.08 -24.61
C THR A 120 -8.41 -30.30 -25.50
N VAL A 121 -8.55 -30.10 -26.82
CA VAL A 121 -8.66 -31.18 -27.81
C VAL A 121 -7.28 -31.68 -28.22
N ASN A 122 -6.35 -30.76 -28.49
CA ASN A 122 -4.95 -31.07 -28.77
C ASN A 122 -4.02 -30.17 -27.91
N PRO A 123 -3.52 -30.69 -26.78
CA PRO A 123 -2.64 -29.92 -25.89
C PRO A 123 -1.30 -29.49 -26.49
N ASN A 124 -0.90 -30.10 -27.61
CA ASN A 124 0.38 -29.90 -28.28
C ASN A 124 0.23 -29.16 -29.63
N ASP A 125 -0.92 -28.52 -29.86
CA ASP A 125 -1.10 -27.65 -31.02
C ASP A 125 -0.25 -26.39 -30.90
N THR A 126 0.93 -26.40 -31.55
CA THR A 126 1.89 -25.29 -31.55
C THR A 126 1.30 -24.02 -32.14
N THR A 127 0.40 -24.13 -33.12
CA THR A 127 -0.27 -22.97 -33.73
C THR A 127 -1.24 -22.33 -32.75
N ALA A 128 -2.03 -23.13 -32.04
CA ALA A 128 -2.93 -22.61 -31.00
C ALA A 128 -2.17 -22.00 -29.82
N LEU A 129 -1.04 -22.61 -29.40
CA LEU A 129 -0.16 -22.06 -28.36
C LEU A 129 0.47 -20.73 -28.78
N ASN A 130 1.02 -20.63 -29.99
CA ASN A 130 1.59 -19.39 -30.53
C ASN A 130 0.55 -18.27 -30.57
N ASN A 131 -0.63 -18.54 -31.14
CA ASN A 131 -1.70 -17.54 -31.22
C ASN A 131 -2.21 -17.11 -29.84
N LYS A 132 -2.29 -18.04 -28.88
CA LYS A 132 -2.62 -17.74 -27.49
C LYS A 132 -1.56 -16.85 -26.83
N GLY A 133 -0.28 -17.12 -27.06
CA GLY A 133 0.84 -16.31 -26.56
C GLY A 133 0.83 -14.88 -27.13
N VAL A 134 0.51 -14.73 -28.41
CA VAL A 134 0.35 -13.41 -29.06
C VAL A 134 -0.81 -12.62 -28.45
N GLU A 135 -1.97 -13.27 -28.23
CA GLU A 135 -3.12 -12.63 -27.59
C GLU A 135 -2.83 -12.28 -26.11
N LEU A 136 -2.10 -13.12 -25.38
CA LEU A 136 -1.64 -12.79 -24.02
C LEU A 136 -0.66 -11.61 -24.02
N THR A 137 0.19 -11.50 -25.04
CA THR A 137 1.09 -10.36 -25.24
C THR A 137 0.33 -9.06 -25.51
N SER A 138 -0.76 -9.11 -26.28
CA SER A 138 -1.64 -7.94 -26.52
C SER A 138 -2.32 -7.47 -25.22
N GLN A 139 -2.66 -8.42 -24.35
CA GLN A 139 -3.23 -8.18 -23.02
C GLN A 139 -2.19 -7.79 -21.94
N LYS A 140 -0.91 -7.61 -22.31
CA LYS A 140 0.21 -7.33 -21.39
C LYS A 140 0.45 -8.39 -20.31
N LYS A 141 -0.03 -9.62 -20.52
CA LYS A 141 0.21 -10.77 -19.63
C LYS A 141 1.47 -11.51 -20.06
N TYR A 142 2.61 -10.86 -19.90
CA TYR A 142 3.88 -11.30 -20.49
C TYR A 142 4.35 -12.65 -19.95
N GLU A 143 4.25 -12.90 -18.64
CA GLU A 143 4.66 -14.18 -18.04
C GLU A 143 3.91 -15.39 -18.64
N ARG A 144 2.58 -15.29 -18.74
CA ARG A 144 1.76 -16.35 -19.35
C ARG A 144 1.99 -16.49 -20.87
N ALA A 145 2.39 -15.40 -21.53
CA ALA A 145 2.75 -15.45 -22.94
C ALA A 145 4.08 -16.20 -23.13
N MET A 146 5.08 -15.94 -22.27
CA MET A 146 6.34 -16.70 -22.25
C MET A 146 6.08 -18.20 -22.05
N GLU A 147 5.27 -18.58 -21.06
CA GLU A 147 4.89 -19.99 -20.86
C GLU A 147 4.29 -20.65 -22.11
N CYS A 148 3.51 -19.90 -22.90
CA CYS A 148 2.95 -20.43 -24.15
C CYS A 148 4.03 -20.61 -25.21
N PHE A 149 4.95 -19.67 -25.37
CA PHE A 149 6.04 -19.75 -26.35
C PHE A 149 7.11 -20.76 -25.95
N ASP A 150 7.48 -20.82 -24.67
CA ASP A 150 8.36 -21.85 -24.11
C ASP A 150 7.82 -23.25 -24.42
N LYS A 151 6.51 -23.47 -24.21
CA LYS A 151 5.88 -24.75 -24.53
C LYS A 151 5.91 -25.05 -26.04
N VAL A 152 5.81 -24.04 -26.91
CA VAL A 152 6.00 -24.23 -28.36
C VAL A 152 7.43 -24.67 -28.63
N LEU A 153 8.42 -24.01 -28.03
CA LEU A 153 9.85 -24.34 -28.21
C LEU A 153 10.25 -25.69 -27.60
N GLU A 154 9.55 -26.16 -26.57
CA GLU A 154 9.69 -27.53 -26.05
C GLU A 154 9.18 -28.59 -27.04
N LEU A 155 8.12 -28.28 -27.77
CA LEU A 155 7.51 -29.19 -28.75
C LEU A 155 8.21 -29.12 -30.12
N ASP A 156 8.60 -27.92 -30.53
CA ASP A 156 9.29 -27.60 -31.76
C ASP A 156 10.38 -26.54 -31.50
N PRO A 157 11.63 -26.96 -31.22
CA PRO A 157 12.74 -26.05 -30.97
C PRO A 157 13.12 -25.19 -32.18
N GLU A 158 12.66 -25.52 -33.39
CA GLU A 158 12.95 -24.81 -34.63
C GLU A 158 11.82 -23.84 -35.03
N ASP A 159 10.79 -23.67 -34.20
CA ASP A 159 9.69 -22.73 -34.46
C ASP A 159 10.19 -21.28 -34.42
N VAL A 160 10.42 -20.72 -35.62
CA VAL A 160 10.89 -19.36 -35.84
C VAL A 160 9.95 -18.31 -35.24
N ALA A 161 8.63 -18.55 -35.28
CA ALA A 161 7.65 -17.60 -34.80
C ALA A 161 7.68 -17.49 -33.26
N ALA A 162 7.89 -18.61 -32.56
CA ALA A 162 8.05 -18.62 -31.10
C ALA A 162 9.32 -17.87 -30.67
N TRP A 163 10.48 -18.13 -31.29
CA TRP A 163 11.73 -17.39 -31.02
C TRP A 163 11.58 -15.88 -31.29
N TYR A 164 10.92 -15.51 -32.40
CA TYR A 164 10.69 -14.11 -32.75
C TYR A 164 9.73 -13.42 -31.75
N ASN A 165 8.63 -14.07 -31.38
CA ASN A 165 7.65 -13.51 -30.45
C ASN A 165 8.23 -13.36 -29.03
N GLU A 166 9.00 -14.35 -28.55
CA GLU A 166 9.81 -14.29 -27.33
C GLU A 166 10.76 -13.09 -27.34
N SER A 167 11.47 -12.88 -28.47
CA SER A 167 12.41 -11.75 -28.59
C SER A 167 11.71 -10.39 -28.46
N ILE A 168 10.52 -10.24 -29.07
CA ILE A 168 9.69 -9.02 -28.96
C ILE A 168 9.23 -8.82 -27.52
N LEU A 169 8.82 -9.90 -26.86
CA LEU A 169 8.34 -9.88 -25.49
C LEU A 169 9.44 -9.43 -24.53
N LEU A 170 10.64 -10.01 -24.64
CA LEU A 170 11.82 -9.64 -23.86
C LEU A 170 12.26 -8.19 -24.11
N LYS A 171 12.09 -7.68 -25.33
CA LYS A 171 12.33 -6.25 -25.65
C LYS A 171 11.35 -5.34 -24.90
N LYS A 172 10.07 -5.73 -24.80
CA LYS A 172 9.07 -4.98 -24.01
C LYS A 172 9.39 -4.99 -22.52
N GLU A 173 10.01 -6.07 -22.02
CA GLU A 173 10.48 -6.17 -20.64
C GLU A 173 11.83 -5.48 -20.36
N LYS A 174 12.40 -4.76 -21.35
CA LYS A 174 13.73 -4.12 -21.26
C LYS A 174 14.88 -5.10 -21.00
N LYS A 175 14.72 -6.37 -21.38
CA LYS A 175 15.77 -7.40 -21.32
C LYS A 175 16.49 -7.48 -22.67
N ASP A 176 17.10 -6.38 -23.08
CA ASP A 176 17.60 -6.17 -24.44
C ASP A 176 18.64 -7.22 -24.88
N GLN A 177 19.51 -7.65 -23.97
CA GLN A 177 20.55 -8.64 -24.28
C GLN A 177 19.96 -10.03 -24.59
N LYS A 178 18.96 -10.48 -23.81
CA LYS A 178 18.30 -11.77 -24.06
C LYS A 178 17.44 -11.70 -25.31
N SER A 179 16.72 -10.59 -25.50
CA SER A 179 15.94 -10.34 -26.71
C SER A 179 16.80 -10.46 -27.97
N LYS A 180 18.00 -9.84 -27.99
CA LYS A 180 18.92 -9.92 -29.12
C LYS A 180 19.33 -11.36 -29.43
N ASN A 181 19.74 -12.12 -28.42
CA ASN A 181 20.14 -13.53 -28.61
C ASN A 181 19.00 -14.39 -29.20
N TYR A 182 17.76 -14.15 -28.77
CA TYR A 182 16.59 -14.90 -29.24
C TYR A 182 16.20 -14.48 -30.68
N LEU A 183 16.34 -13.19 -30.98
CA LEU A 183 16.14 -12.69 -32.34
C LEU A 183 17.22 -13.21 -33.30
N ASP A 184 18.48 -13.28 -32.86
CA ASP A 184 19.58 -13.82 -33.65
C ASP A 184 19.32 -15.31 -33.97
N LYS A 185 18.84 -16.11 -33.00
CA LYS A 185 18.39 -17.49 -33.26
C LYS A 185 17.25 -17.58 -34.28
N ALA A 186 16.25 -16.71 -34.18
CA ALA A 186 15.14 -16.69 -35.15
C ALA A 186 15.65 -16.36 -36.57
N LEU A 187 16.63 -15.46 -36.68
CA LEU A 187 17.26 -15.08 -37.95
C LEU A 187 18.19 -16.16 -38.51
N GLU A 188 18.87 -16.92 -37.65
CA GLU A 188 19.66 -18.10 -38.05
C GLU A 188 18.77 -19.19 -38.66
N LEU A 189 17.60 -19.42 -38.07
CA LEU A 189 16.62 -20.42 -38.53
C LEU A 189 15.87 -19.97 -39.79
N ASP A 190 15.50 -18.68 -39.90
CA ASP A 190 14.95 -18.11 -41.13
C ASP A 190 15.57 -16.73 -41.45
N PRO A 191 16.58 -16.68 -42.33
CA PRO A 191 17.19 -15.43 -42.79
C PRO A 191 16.22 -14.48 -43.51
N ARG A 192 15.05 -14.95 -43.99
CA ARG A 192 14.05 -14.09 -44.65
C ARG A 192 13.33 -13.19 -43.65
N LEU A 193 13.37 -13.52 -42.36
CA LEU A 193 12.83 -12.70 -41.28
C LEU A 193 13.52 -11.32 -41.21
N GLU A 194 14.78 -11.20 -41.66
CA GLU A 194 15.49 -9.93 -41.72
C GLU A 194 14.79 -8.90 -42.62
N ARG A 195 14.24 -9.36 -43.75
CA ARG A 195 13.44 -8.51 -44.66
C ARG A 195 12.13 -8.07 -44.00
N ILE A 196 11.47 -8.96 -43.27
CA ILE A 196 10.21 -8.68 -42.57
C ILE A 196 10.45 -7.66 -41.45
N LYS A 197 11.49 -7.86 -40.62
CA LYS A 197 11.90 -6.94 -39.56
C LYS A 197 12.15 -5.52 -40.10
N ASN A 198 12.98 -5.41 -41.14
CA ASN A 198 13.33 -4.13 -41.73
C ASN A 198 12.11 -3.42 -42.36
N SER A 199 11.19 -4.19 -42.96
CA SER A 199 9.93 -3.64 -43.49
C SER A 199 8.96 -3.17 -42.39
N GLY A 200 8.87 -3.89 -41.27
CA GLY A 200 8.04 -3.53 -40.13
C GLY A 200 8.55 -2.30 -39.36
N GLU A 201 9.87 -2.19 -39.18
CA GLU A 201 10.50 -1.00 -38.58
C GLU A 201 10.34 0.25 -39.45
N LEU A 202 10.28 0.09 -40.78
CA LEU A 202 10.02 1.18 -41.73
C LEU A 202 8.58 1.69 -41.64
N LEU A 203 7.60 0.80 -41.39
CA LEU A 203 6.19 1.15 -41.27
C LEU A 203 5.85 1.84 -39.94
N LEU A 204 6.59 1.54 -38.87
CA LEU A 204 6.41 2.17 -37.55
C LEU A 204 7.09 3.54 -37.41
N LYS A 205 7.84 3.99 -38.42
CA LYS A 205 8.53 5.30 -38.46
C LYS A 205 7.78 6.38 -39.26
N LYS A 206 6.56 6.11 -39.73
CA LYS A 206 5.66 7.12 -40.33
C LYS A 206 4.62 7.58 -39.32
#